data_AF-A0A0S4VIZ0-F1
#
_entry.id   AF-A0A0S4VIZ0-F1
#
_cell.length_a   1.000
_cell.length_b   1.000
_cell.length_c   1.000
_cell.angle_alpha   90.00
_cell.angle_beta   90.00
_cell.angle_gamma   90.00
#
_symmetry.space_group_name_H-M   'P 1'
#
loop_
_entity.id
_entity.type
_entity.pdbx_description
1 polymer ?
#
loop_
_entity_poly.entity_id
_entity_poly.type
_entity_poly.pdbx_seq_one_letter_code
_entity_poly.pdbx_strand_id
1 'polypeptide(L)'
;MTQYLYHITTTAVARIIRTKGLTPAAHPEALGRPVARRHGAFEVNRAAQEPGRQVNRLKAYLKKGLEAGYSLDQIRTGQRPFTPIPVVPAGNRDDEQVEITRVEEAEVKAFLAALGKAANKPGRLTMPLKTLGEHADDMLRTRKANALCRLAVHTVSLEYAIEEGMTSRHVYFSRPERASDCYSSYTRQHGGAAQCSVLRVSRMAAAPLLDDPSDFRAVMTQRRILPQQIEIWRAPSDVLFTNADDRAAAGNWMPLTQWS
;
A
#
# COMPACT_ATOMS: atom_id res chain seq x y z
N MET A 1 -7.29 -18.31 -27.02
CA MET A 1 -5.89 -17.99 -26.65
C MET A 1 -5.73 -18.06 -25.14
N THR A 2 -4.72 -18.77 -24.64
CA THR A 2 -4.39 -18.78 -23.21
C THR A 2 -3.90 -17.40 -22.79
N GLN A 3 -4.62 -16.72 -21.90
CA GLN A 3 -4.17 -15.45 -21.33
C GLN A 3 -3.27 -15.73 -20.13
N TYR A 4 -2.11 -15.08 -20.09
CA TYR A 4 -1.14 -15.19 -19.00
C TYR A 4 -1.14 -13.92 -18.15
N LEU A 5 -0.93 -14.09 -16.85
CA LEU A 5 -0.69 -13.02 -15.90
C LEU A 5 0.78 -13.03 -15.49
N TYR A 6 1.34 -11.87 -15.16
CA TYR A 6 2.78 -11.73 -14.91
C TYR A 6 3.06 -11.39 -13.45
N HIS A 7 4.11 -11.97 -12.88
CA HIS A 7 4.59 -11.65 -11.54
C HIS A 7 6.08 -11.32 -11.60
N ILE A 8 6.44 -10.07 -11.33
CA ILE A 8 7.83 -9.62 -11.30
C ILE A 8 8.33 -9.67 -9.86
N THR A 9 9.49 -10.28 -9.66
CA THR A 9 10.09 -10.44 -8.34
C THR A 9 11.62 -10.42 -8.43
N THR A 10 12.32 -10.43 -7.30
CA THR A 10 13.78 -10.58 -7.31
C THR A 10 14.18 -12.02 -7.61
N THR A 11 15.35 -12.24 -8.22
CA THR A 11 15.86 -13.57 -8.54
C THR A 11 15.97 -14.47 -7.30
N ALA A 12 16.34 -13.89 -6.14
CA ALA A 12 16.38 -14.61 -4.87
C ALA A 12 14.99 -15.12 -4.45
N VAL A 13 13.94 -14.31 -4.63
CA VAL A 13 12.56 -14.71 -4.31
C VAL A 13 12.03 -15.71 -5.34
N ALA A 14 12.37 -15.59 -6.62
CA ALA A 14 12.00 -16.56 -7.64
C ALA A 14 12.50 -17.98 -7.33
N ARG A 15 13.71 -18.12 -6.74
CA ARG A 15 14.23 -19.42 -6.29
C ARG A 15 13.41 -20.04 -5.16
N ILE A 16 12.85 -19.21 -4.28
CA ILE A 16 11.92 -19.68 -3.23
C ILE A 16 10.59 -20.11 -3.87
N ILE A 17 10.06 -19.31 -4.81
CA ILE A 17 8.81 -19.62 -5.52
C ILE A 17 8.95 -20.92 -6.31
N ARG A 18 10.12 -21.22 -6.87
CA ARG A 18 10.39 -22.49 -7.58
C ARG A 18 10.09 -23.72 -6.73
N THR A 19 10.32 -23.65 -5.42
CA THR A 19 10.10 -24.79 -4.52
C THR A 19 8.72 -24.74 -3.87
N LYS A 20 8.22 -23.56 -3.52
CA LYS A 20 7.01 -23.41 -2.70
C LYS A 20 5.76 -22.98 -3.46
N GLY A 21 5.94 -22.41 -4.64
CA GLY A 21 4.90 -21.76 -5.42
C GLY A 21 4.71 -20.30 -5.02
N LEU A 22 3.73 -19.64 -5.64
CA LEU A 22 3.28 -18.32 -5.21
C LEU A 22 2.20 -18.52 -4.16
N THR A 23 2.50 -18.14 -2.93
CA THR A 23 1.60 -18.27 -1.80
C THR A 23 1.40 -16.90 -1.17
N PRO A 24 0.17 -16.50 -0.83
CA PRO A 24 -0.05 -15.32 0.01
C PRO A 24 0.82 -15.37 1.27
N ALA A 25 1.36 -14.23 1.68
CA ALA A 25 2.23 -14.15 2.86
C ALA A 25 1.51 -14.56 4.15
N ALA A 26 0.20 -14.30 4.24
CA ALA A 26 -0.65 -14.65 5.37
C ALA A 26 -1.10 -16.13 5.40
N HIS A 27 -0.73 -16.95 4.39
CA HIS A 27 -1.14 -18.35 4.34
C HIS A 27 -0.45 -19.18 5.45
N PRO A 28 -1.16 -20.12 6.12
CA PRO A 28 -0.59 -20.90 7.24
C PRO A 28 0.71 -21.66 6.91
N GLU A 29 0.82 -22.19 5.69
CA GLU A 29 2.02 -22.90 5.20
C GLU A 29 3.18 -21.98 4.78
N ALA A 30 2.95 -20.66 4.69
CA ALA A 30 4.02 -19.69 4.52
C ALA A 30 4.74 -19.53 5.87
N LEU A 31 5.67 -20.44 6.16
CA LEU A 31 6.47 -20.51 7.41
C LEU A 31 6.64 -19.14 8.13
N GLY A 32 5.95 -18.99 9.26
CA GLY A 32 6.39 -18.21 10.41
C GLY A 32 6.27 -16.68 10.39
N ARG A 33 5.49 -16.04 9.50
CA ARG A 33 5.28 -14.57 9.59
C ARG A 33 3.87 -14.14 9.13
N PRO A 34 3.02 -13.58 9.99
CA PRO A 34 1.68 -13.09 9.63
C PRO A 34 1.67 -11.78 8.81
N VAL A 35 2.80 -11.34 8.27
CA VAL A 35 3.05 -9.96 7.83
C VAL A 35 3.78 -9.94 6.49
N ALA A 36 3.43 -9.00 5.60
CA ALA A 36 4.20 -8.69 4.39
C ALA A 36 5.67 -8.51 4.81
N ARG A 37 6.60 -9.24 4.18
CA ARG A 37 7.98 -9.32 4.65
C ARG A 37 8.57 -7.92 4.91
N ARG A 38 9.34 -7.79 6.00
CA ARG A 38 10.18 -6.64 6.43
C ARG A 38 11.16 -6.07 5.37
N HIS A 39 11.16 -6.63 4.15
CA HIS A 39 12.02 -6.27 3.02
C HIS A 39 11.25 -6.26 1.67
N GLY A 40 9.91 -6.22 1.69
CA GLY A 40 9.09 -6.15 0.49
C GLY A 40 8.87 -4.71 -0.01
N ALA A 41 8.41 -4.56 -1.26
CA ALA A 41 8.09 -3.27 -1.85
C ALA A 41 7.10 -2.45 -1.00
N PHE A 42 6.18 -3.12 -0.30
CA PHE A 42 5.26 -2.49 0.64
C PHE A 42 5.98 -1.76 1.79
N GLU A 43 6.91 -2.43 2.48
CA GLU A 43 7.61 -1.85 3.64
C GLU A 43 8.54 -0.69 3.24
N VAL A 44 9.25 -0.83 2.10
CA VAL A 44 10.10 0.24 1.57
C VAL A 44 9.27 1.47 1.23
N ASN A 45 8.10 1.27 0.60
CA ASN A 45 7.17 2.35 0.31
C ASN A 45 6.57 2.96 1.57
N ARG A 46 6.20 2.13 2.56
CA ARG A 46 5.68 2.58 3.85
C ARG A 46 6.67 3.48 4.56
N ALA A 47 7.91 3.03 4.78
CA ALA A 47 8.92 3.80 5.50
C ALA A 47 9.21 5.17 4.85
N ALA A 48 9.16 5.25 3.51
CA ALA A 48 9.37 6.49 2.78
C ALA A 48 8.15 7.43 2.80
N GLN A 49 6.92 6.89 2.81
CA GLN A 49 5.69 7.68 2.62
C GLN A 49 4.92 7.97 3.92
N GLU A 50 5.04 7.11 4.92
CA GLU A 50 4.26 7.17 6.16
C GLU A 50 4.40 8.52 6.89
N PRO A 51 5.61 9.08 7.09
CA PRO A 51 5.73 10.41 7.70
C PRO A 51 4.99 11.51 6.92
N GLY A 52 5.11 11.50 5.59
CA GLY A 52 4.42 12.47 4.72
C GLY A 52 2.90 12.31 4.76
N ARG A 53 2.38 11.08 4.84
CA ARG A 53 0.94 10.82 5.01
C ARG A 53 0.43 11.30 6.37
N GLN A 54 1.19 11.10 7.45
CA GLN A 54 0.84 11.62 8.78
C GLN A 54 0.77 13.15 8.81
N VAL A 55 1.75 13.84 8.21
CA VAL A 55 1.75 15.31 8.07
C VAL A 55 0.53 15.77 7.28
N ASN A 56 0.26 15.16 6.12
CA ASN A 56 -0.89 15.52 5.28
C ASN A 56 -2.22 15.27 5.99
N ARG A 57 -2.31 14.21 6.80
CA ARG A 57 -3.49 13.91 7.58
C ARG A 57 -3.74 14.94 8.67
N LEU A 58 -2.72 15.26 9.46
CA LEU A 58 -2.82 16.31 10.48
C LEU A 58 -3.13 17.68 9.85
N LYS A 59 -2.50 18.01 8.72
CA LYS A 59 -2.78 19.23 7.94
C LYS A 59 -4.26 19.36 7.59
N ALA A 60 -4.93 18.27 7.22
CA ALA A 60 -6.37 18.27 6.95
C ALA A 60 -7.20 18.59 8.21
N TYR A 61 -6.81 18.06 9.37
CA TYR A 61 -7.48 18.38 10.63
C TYR A 61 -7.26 19.85 11.04
N LEU A 62 -6.04 20.36 10.91
CA LEU A 62 -5.73 21.77 11.17
C LEU A 62 -6.55 22.68 10.24
N LYS A 63 -6.66 22.32 8.96
CA LYS A 63 -7.50 23.05 8.00
C LYS A 63 -8.96 23.11 8.48
N LYS A 64 -9.55 21.97 8.86
CA LYS A 64 -10.92 21.91 9.42
C LYS A 64 -11.07 22.82 10.65
N GLY A 65 -10.09 22.84 11.55
CA GLY A 65 -10.09 23.70 12.74
C GLY A 65 -10.01 25.19 12.42
N LEU A 66 -9.10 25.59 11.53
CA LEU A 66 -8.94 26.98 11.10
C LEU A 66 -10.18 27.47 10.34
N GLU A 67 -10.77 26.65 9.47
CA GLU A 67 -12.01 26.97 8.75
C GLU A 67 -13.22 27.09 9.69
N ALA A 68 -13.20 26.37 10.82
CA ALA A 68 -14.19 26.51 11.89
C ALA A 68 -13.96 27.74 12.79
N GLY A 69 -12.92 28.55 12.52
CA GLY A 69 -12.64 29.79 13.24
C GLY A 69 -11.70 29.65 14.44
N TYR A 70 -11.19 28.46 14.75
CA TYR A 70 -10.19 28.31 15.82
C TYR A 70 -8.84 28.87 15.37
N SER A 71 -8.06 29.43 16.29
CA SER A 71 -6.67 29.80 16.00
C SER A 71 -5.75 28.58 16.04
N LEU A 72 -4.59 28.68 15.38
CA LEU A 72 -3.59 27.61 15.42
C LEU A 72 -3.13 27.34 16.85
N ASP A 73 -2.95 28.37 17.67
CA ASP A 73 -2.55 28.23 19.07
C ASP A 73 -3.60 27.48 19.89
N GLN A 74 -4.89 27.81 19.72
CA GLN A 74 -5.98 27.06 20.38
C GLN A 74 -5.91 25.56 20.06
N ILE A 75 -5.67 25.21 18.79
CA ILE A 75 -5.57 23.81 18.35
C ILE A 75 -4.29 23.15 18.90
N ARG A 76 -3.15 23.88 18.89
CA ARG A 76 -1.85 23.39 19.36
C ARG A 76 -1.84 23.08 20.85
N THR A 77 -2.44 23.96 21.65
CA THR A 77 -2.48 23.81 23.12
C THR A 77 -3.69 23.02 23.60
N GLY A 78 -4.64 22.72 22.71
CA GLY A 78 -5.84 21.95 23.02
C GLY A 78 -5.53 20.59 23.64
N GLN A 79 -6.19 20.31 24.76
CA GLN A 79 -6.06 19.05 25.47
C GLN A 79 -7.39 18.31 25.45
N ARG A 80 -7.37 17.11 24.88
CA ARG A 80 -8.46 16.13 24.97
C ARG A 80 -7.82 14.75 25.07
N PRO A 81 -8.39 13.82 25.86
CA PRO A 81 -7.98 12.43 25.80
C PRO A 81 -8.07 11.91 24.36
N PHE A 82 -7.06 11.15 23.95
CA PHE A 82 -7.09 10.48 22.65
C PHE A 82 -7.95 9.22 22.76
N THR A 83 -8.94 9.11 21.88
CA THR A 83 -9.73 7.89 21.70
C THR A 83 -9.22 7.16 20.45
N PRO A 84 -8.67 5.95 20.57
CA PRO A 84 -8.29 5.14 19.42
C PRO A 84 -9.50 4.78 18.55
N ILE A 85 -9.30 4.75 17.23
CA ILE A 85 -10.31 4.23 16.29
C ILE A 85 -10.41 2.71 16.50
N PRO A 86 -11.60 2.15 16.80
CA PRO A 86 -11.78 0.74 17.15
C PRO A 86 -11.91 -0.18 15.92
N VAL A 87 -11.07 0.03 14.90
CA VAL A 87 -11.06 -0.81 13.69
C VAL A 87 -9.98 -1.88 13.81
N VAL A 88 -10.40 -3.13 13.66
CA VAL A 88 -9.50 -4.28 13.54
C VAL A 88 -9.48 -4.69 12.06
N PRO A 89 -8.31 -4.63 11.38
CA PRO A 89 -8.20 -5.06 9.99
C PRO A 89 -8.62 -6.53 9.81
N ALA A 90 -9.83 -6.73 9.31
CA ALA A 90 -10.48 -8.02 9.07
C ALA A 90 -10.50 -8.39 7.58
N GLY A 91 -10.15 -7.46 6.68
CA GLY A 91 -9.92 -7.70 5.25
C GLY A 91 -11.01 -7.19 4.32
N ASN A 92 -11.98 -6.42 4.83
CA ASN A 92 -12.87 -5.65 3.96
C ASN A 92 -12.46 -4.18 3.99
N ARG A 93 -11.53 -3.81 3.09
CA ARG A 93 -10.94 -2.48 3.02
C ARG A 93 -12.00 -1.38 2.95
N ASP A 94 -13.05 -1.57 2.16
CA ASP A 94 -14.03 -0.50 1.91
C ASP A 94 -14.84 -0.19 3.17
N ASP A 95 -15.37 -1.22 3.83
CA ASP A 95 -16.09 -1.08 5.10
C ASP A 95 -15.17 -0.49 6.19
N GLU A 96 -13.93 -0.98 6.27
CA GLU A 96 -12.94 -0.51 7.24
C GLU A 96 -12.57 0.97 7.01
N GLN A 97 -12.42 1.40 5.75
CA GLN A 97 -12.11 2.78 5.40
C GLN A 97 -13.28 3.72 5.69
N VAL A 98 -14.52 3.27 5.46
CA VAL A 98 -15.74 4.02 5.81
C VAL A 98 -15.78 4.24 7.33
N GLU A 99 -15.52 3.19 8.11
CA GLU A 99 -15.54 3.28 9.57
C GLU A 99 -14.40 4.16 10.11
N ILE A 100 -13.18 4.02 9.58
CA ILE A 100 -12.06 4.92 9.91
C ILE A 100 -12.44 6.37 9.67
N THR A 101 -12.98 6.68 8.48
CA THR A 101 -13.37 8.04 8.10
C THR A 101 -14.45 8.58 9.05
N ARG A 102 -15.49 7.78 9.33
CA ARG A 102 -16.58 8.17 10.23
C ARG A 102 -16.10 8.51 11.63
N VAL A 103 -15.27 7.66 12.23
CA VAL A 103 -14.73 7.87 13.59
C VAL A 103 -13.75 9.04 13.59
N GLU A 104 -12.86 9.13 12.59
CA GLU A 104 -11.93 10.23 12.44
C GLU A 104 -12.64 11.59 12.40
N GLU A 105 -13.69 11.72 11.60
CA GLU A 105 -14.45 12.98 11.52
C GLU A 105 -15.15 13.34 12.83
N ALA A 106 -15.72 12.34 13.51
CA ALA A 106 -16.34 12.53 14.82
C ALA A 106 -15.31 12.99 15.86
N GLU A 107 -14.11 12.41 15.88
CA GLU A 107 -13.04 12.74 16.81
C GLU A 107 -12.46 14.14 16.56
N VAL A 108 -12.27 14.53 15.29
CA VAL A 108 -11.86 15.90 14.94
C VAL A 108 -12.91 16.91 15.40
N LYS A 109 -14.19 16.65 15.13
CA LYS A 109 -15.29 17.52 15.56
C LYS A 109 -15.37 17.63 17.08
N ALA A 110 -15.24 16.51 17.79
CA ALA A 110 -15.25 16.47 19.25
C ALA A 110 -14.05 17.21 19.86
N PHE A 111 -12.87 17.09 19.27
CA PHE A 111 -11.69 17.85 19.68
C PHE A 111 -11.93 19.36 19.55
N LEU A 112 -12.40 19.82 18.39
CA LEU A 112 -12.65 21.23 18.15
C LEU A 112 -13.71 21.79 19.11
N ALA A 113 -14.81 21.06 19.32
CA ALA A 113 -15.85 21.47 20.28
C ALA A 113 -15.32 21.60 21.72
N ALA A 114 -14.34 20.79 22.11
CA ALA A 114 -13.72 20.86 23.43
C ALA A 114 -12.79 22.07 23.63
N LEU A 115 -12.37 22.76 22.55
CA LEU A 115 -11.56 23.98 22.65
C LEU A 115 -12.36 25.20 23.12
N GLY A 116 -13.70 25.08 23.19
CA GLY A 116 -14.59 26.16 23.59
C GLY A 116 -14.88 27.14 22.46
N LYS A 117 -14.91 28.44 22.78
CA LYS A 117 -15.28 29.47 21.80
C LYS A 117 -14.17 29.69 20.78
N ALA A 118 -14.53 29.66 19.50
CA ALA A 118 -13.64 30.01 18.39
C ALA A 118 -13.11 31.44 18.53
N ALA A 119 -11.80 31.63 18.27
CA ALA A 119 -11.17 32.96 18.31
C ALA A 119 -11.60 33.85 17.13
N ASN A 120 -11.92 33.24 15.99
CA ASN A 120 -12.23 33.92 14.74
C ASN A 120 -13.61 33.49 14.22
N LYS A 121 -14.13 34.23 13.24
CA LYS A 121 -15.31 33.80 12.49
C LYS A 121 -14.97 32.61 11.60
N PRO A 122 -15.86 31.59 11.49
CA PRO A 122 -15.71 30.52 10.51
C PRO A 122 -15.58 31.09 9.09
N GLY A 123 -14.78 30.45 8.26
CA GLY A 123 -14.50 30.94 6.92
C GLY A 123 -13.53 30.07 6.13
N ARG A 124 -13.12 30.55 4.96
CA ARG A 124 -12.12 29.85 4.14
C ARG A 124 -10.75 29.95 4.79
N LEU A 125 -9.92 28.94 4.57
CA LEU A 125 -8.52 28.96 4.99
C LEU A 125 -7.80 30.15 4.33
N THR A 126 -7.25 31.03 5.15
CA THR A 126 -6.45 32.19 4.72
C THR A 126 -4.95 31.89 4.65
N MET A 127 -4.50 30.88 5.38
CA MET A 127 -3.10 30.44 5.41
C MET A 127 -2.74 29.58 4.18
N PRO A 128 -1.56 29.76 3.57
CA PRO A 128 -1.08 28.86 2.52
C PRO A 128 -0.97 27.41 2.99
N LEU A 129 -1.40 26.45 2.15
CA LEU A 129 -1.36 25.02 2.48
C LEU A 129 0.04 24.49 2.78
N LYS A 130 1.08 25.08 2.16
CA LYS A 130 2.48 24.74 2.45
C LYS A 130 2.85 25.07 3.89
N THR A 131 2.58 26.31 4.31
CA THR A 131 2.80 26.78 5.70
C THR A 131 1.99 25.97 6.70
N LEU A 132 0.74 25.62 6.38
CA LEU A 132 -0.07 24.75 7.22
C LEU A 132 0.56 23.35 7.38
N GLY A 133 1.18 22.84 6.32
CA GLY A 133 1.94 21.59 6.35
C GLY A 133 3.17 21.66 7.25
N GLU A 134 3.91 22.76 7.23
CA GLU A 134 5.07 23.01 8.12
C GLU A 134 4.63 23.04 9.59
N HIS A 135 3.49 23.67 9.89
CA HIS A 135 2.92 23.64 11.24
C HIS A 135 2.46 22.25 11.69
N ALA A 136 1.87 21.45 10.79
CA ALA A 136 1.51 20.06 11.08
C ALA A 136 2.76 19.22 11.38
N ASP A 137 3.81 19.34 10.57
CA ASP A 137 5.07 18.63 10.77
C ASP A 137 5.78 19.04 12.08
N ASP A 138 5.79 20.32 12.42
CA ASP A 138 6.26 20.80 13.72
C ASP A 138 5.43 20.22 14.88
N MET A 139 4.11 20.20 14.79
CA MET A 139 3.25 19.64 15.83
C MET A 139 3.47 18.14 16.04
N LEU A 140 3.65 17.35 14.96
CA LEU A 140 3.96 15.92 15.08
C LEU A 140 5.29 15.67 15.81
N ARG A 141 6.26 16.57 15.64
CA ARG A 141 7.57 16.48 16.31
C ARG A 141 7.50 16.92 17.77
N THR A 142 6.84 18.04 18.05
CA THR A 142 6.91 18.73 19.35
C THR A 142 5.72 18.48 20.27
N ARG A 143 4.57 18.04 19.73
CA ARG A 143 3.29 17.90 20.46
C ARG A 143 2.68 16.50 20.30
N LYS A 144 3.49 15.46 20.46
CA LYS A 144 3.09 14.04 20.31
C LYS A 144 1.88 13.61 21.16
N ALA A 145 1.64 14.29 22.30
CA ALA A 145 0.51 14.00 23.18
C ALA A 145 -0.82 14.64 22.72
N ASN A 146 -0.78 15.60 21.79
CA ASN A 146 -1.98 16.25 21.27
C ASN A 146 -2.87 15.22 20.55
N ALA A 147 -4.18 15.24 20.85
CA ALA A 147 -5.11 14.24 20.36
C ALA A 147 -5.19 14.17 18.83
N LEU A 148 -5.10 15.31 18.12
CA LEU A 148 -5.10 15.34 16.66
C LEU A 148 -3.81 14.74 16.07
N CYS A 149 -2.66 14.95 16.73
CA CYS A 149 -1.40 14.31 16.33
C CYS A 149 -1.49 12.78 16.49
N ARG A 150 -2.00 12.31 17.63
CA ARG A 150 -2.21 10.87 17.88
C ARG A 150 -3.22 10.26 16.92
N LEU A 151 -4.31 10.99 16.62
CA LEU A 151 -5.31 10.56 15.64
C LEU A 151 -4.70 10.43 14.25
N ALA A 152 -3.92 11.42 13.79
CA ALA A 152 -3.28 11.38 12.47
C ALA A 152 -2.33 10.18 12.33
N VAL A 153 -1.52 9.93 13.36
CA VAL A 153 -0.62 8.77 13.40
C VAL A 153 -1.40 7.45 13.43
N HIS A 154 -2.44 7.37 14.27
CA HIS A 154 -3.26 6.16 14.42
C HIS A 154 -4.03 5.84 13.14
N THR A 155 -4.68 6.82 12.51
CA THR A 155 -5.38 6.63 11.24
C THR A 155 -4.44 6.14 10.15
N VAL A 156 -3.29 6.80 9.96
CA VAL A 156 -2.33 6.38 8.92
C VAL A 156 -1.79 4.98 9.21
N SER A 157 -1.53 4.65 10.48
CA SER A 157 -1.11 3.29 10.86
C SER A 157 -2.18 2.25 10.56
N LEU A 158 -3.46 2.55 10.79
CA LEU A 158 -4.56 1.65 10.45
C LEU A 158 -4.71 1.48 8.95
N GLU A 159 -4.62 2.56 8.17
CA GLU A 159 -4.66 2.50 6.70
C GLU A 159 -3.55 1.61 6.15
N TYR A 160 -2.31 1.76 6.65
CA TYR A 160 -1.22 0.85 6.29
C TYR A 160 -1.46 -0.59 6.77
N ALA A 161 -2.03 -0.80 7.96
CA ALA A 161 -2.34 -2.16 8.43
C ALA A 161 -3.40 -2.85 7.55
N ILE A 162 -4.38 -2.11 7.04
CA ILE A 162 -5.37 -2.60 6.08
C ILE A 162 -4.72 -2.90 4.73
N GLU A 163 -3.93 -1.96 4.19
CA GLU A 163 -3.18 -2.16 2.94
C GLU A 163 -2.23 -3.37 3.05
N GLU A 164 -1.56 -3.53 4.19
CA GLU A 164 -0.68 -4.66 4.50
C GLU A 164 -1.44 -5.97 4.59
N GLY A 165 -2.59 -5.97 5.27
CA GLY A 165 -3.48 -7.13 5.38
C GLY A 165 -3.96 -7.60 4.00
N MET A 166 -4.38 -6.65 3.16
CA MET A 166 -4.74 -6.92 1.77
C MET A 166 -3.55 -7.49 0.99
N THR A 167 -2.39 -6.83 1.06
CA THR A 167 -1.17 -7.25 0.35
C THR A 167 -0.70 -8.64 0.78
N SER A 168 -0.84 -8.95 2.06
CA SER A 168 -0.38 -10.22 2.64
C SER A 168 -1.31 -11.39 2.30
N ARG A 169 -2.60 -11.14 2.07
CA ARG A 169 -3.60 -12.19 1.82
C ARG A 169 -3.74 -12.54 0.34
N HIS A 170 -3.08 -11.82 -0.56
CA HIS A 170 -3.19 -12.07 -1.99
C HIS A 170 -1.82 -12.25 -2.66
N VAL A 171 -1.81 -12.99 -3.77
CA VAL A 171 -0.76 -12.97 -4.78
C VAL A 171 -1.17 -11.96 -5.85
N TYR A 172 -0.27 -11.03 -6.17
CA TYR A 172 -0.49 -9.97 -7.15
C TYR A 172 0.14 -10.32 -8.49
N PHE A 173 -0.60 -10.03 -9.55
CA PHE A 173 -0.14 -10.17 -10.92
C PHE A 173 -0.42 -8.91 -11.74
N SER A 174 0.53 -8.53 -12.59
CA SER A 174 0.33 -7.55 -13.64
C SER A 174 -0.53 -8.14 -14.76
N ARG A 175 -1.45 -7.32 -15.28
CA ARG A 175 -2.22 -7.65 -16.48
C ARG A 175 -1.32 -7.64 -17.73
N PRO A 176 -1.64 -8.42 -18.79
CA PRO A 176 -0.84 -8.45 -20.03
C PRO A 176 -0.53 -7.07 -20.61
N GLU A 177 -1.54 -6.20 -20.64
CA GLU A 177 -1.47 -4.85 -21.19
C GLU A 177 -0.64 -3.89 -20.34
N ARG A 178 -0.33 -4.24 -19.08
CA ARG A 178 0.49 -3.44 -18.15
C ARG A 178 1.81 -4.10 -17.77
N ALA A 179 2.09 -5.29 -18.29
CA ALA A 179 3.26 -6.09 -17.90
C ALA A 179 4.58 -5.32 -18.09
N SER A 180 4.73 -4.61 -19.21
CA SER A 180 5.91 -3.79 -19.51
C SER A 180 6.13 -2.65 -18.50
N ASP A 181 5.05 -1.93 -18.17
CA ASP A 181 5.07 -0.79 -17.24
C ASP A 181 5.41 -1.25 -15.83
N CYS A 182 4.79 -2.36 -15.39
CA CYS A 182 5.05 -2.97 -14.09
C CYS A 182 6.48 -3.49 -13.98
N TYR A 183 6.99 -4.14 -15.03
CA TYR A 183 8.38 -4.61 -15.10
C TYR A 183 9.39 -3.45 -14.99
N SER A 184 9.18 -2.39 -15.77
CA SER A 184 10.06 -1.22 -15.76
C SER A 184 10.06 -0.51 -14.40
N SER A 185 8.89 -0.42 -13.76
CA SER A 185 8.75 0.16 -12.43
C SER A 185 9.45 -0.68 -11.37
N TYR A 186 9.22 -2.00 -11.38
CA TYR A 186 9.78 -2.92 -10.39
C TYR A 186 11.30 -3.01 -10.48
N THR A 187 11.84 -3.22 -11.69
CA THR A 187 13.29 -3.36 -11.89
C THR A 187 14.06 -2.11 -11.47
N ARG A 188 13.51 -0.91 -11.72
CA ARG A 188 14.10 0.36 -11.27
C ARG A 188 14.25 0.43 -9.75
N GLN A 189 13.30 -0.12 -9.00
CA GLN A 189 13.30 -0.10 -7.54
C GLN A 189 14.14 -1.22 -6.91
N HIS A 190 14.48 -2.25 -7.67
CA HIS A 190 15.11 -3.48 -7.17
C HIS A 190 16.47 -3.79 -7.80
N GLY A 191 17.26 -2.77 -8.14
CA GLY A 191 18.65 -2.94 -8.58
C GLY A 191 18.81 -3.34 -10.05
N GLY A 192 17.79 -3.12 -10.87
CA GLY A 192 17.81 -3.35 -12.31
C GLY A 192 17.32 -4.74 -12.75
N ALA A 193 17.24 -4.92 -14.07
CA ALA A 193 16.73 -6.14 -14.70
C ALA A 193 17.50 -7.41 -14.29
N ALA A 194 18.82 -7.31 -14.11
CA ALA A 194 19.69 -8.44 -13.77
C ALA A 194 19.41 -9.05 -12.39
N GLN A 195 18.79 -8.29 -11.47
CA GLN A 195 18.43 -8.75 -10.12
C GLN A 195 16.97 -9.23 -10.03
N CYS A 196 16.23 -9.13 -11.13
CA CYS A 196 14.82 -9.43 -11.20
C CYS A 196 14.56 -10.66 -12.07
N SER A 197 13.42 -11.28 -11.83
CA SER A 197 12.92 -12.40 -12.61
C SER A 197 11.44 -12.18 -12.87
N VAL A 198 10.99 -12.58 -14.06
CA VAL A 198 9.60 -12.48 -14.44
C VAL A 198 8.99 -13.86 -14.53
N LEU A 199 7.91 -14.06 -13.80
CA LEU A 199 7.12 -15.27 -13.81
C LEU A 199 5.83 -15.02 -14.58
N ARG A 200 5.26 -16.06 -15.18
CA ARG A 200 3.90 -16.03 -15.69
C ARG A 200 3.09 -17.24 -15.25
N VAL A 201 1.78 -17.04 -15.16
CA VAL A 201 0.79 -18.06 -14.77
C VAL A 201 -0.41 -17.93 -15.69
N SER A 202 -1.02 -19.05 -16.08
CA SER A 202 -2.25 -18.98 -16.87
C SER A 202 -3.38 -18.36 -16.03
N ARG A 203 -4.18 -17.49 -16.64
CA ARG A 203 -5.29 -16.80 -15.95
C ARG A 203 -6.24 -17.79 -15.26
N MET A 204 -6.44 -18.97 -15.86
CA MET A 204 -7.27 -20.04 -15.30
C MET A 204 -6.68 -20.64 -14.03
N ALA A 205 -5.37 -20.85 -13.96
CA ALA A 205 -4.72 -21.38 -12.75
C ALA A 205 -4.78 -20.39 -11.57
N ALA A 206 -4.83 -19.09 -11.87
CA ALA A 206 -4.90 -18.02 -10.87
C ALA A 206 -6.33 -17.60 -10.47
N ALA A 207 -7.37 -18.19 -11.08
CA ALA A 207 -8.76 -17.84 -10.78
C ALA A 207 -9.22 -18.39 -9.40
N PRO A 208 -10.13 -17.68 -8.69
CA PRO A 208 -10.74 -16.39 -9.06
C PRO A 208 -9.78 -15.20 -8.87
N LEU A 209 -9.98 -14.16 -9.68
CA LEU A 209 -9.19 -12.93 -9.66
C LEU A 209 -10.06 -11.76 -9.20
N LEU A 210 -9.49 -10.93 -8.35
CA LEU A 210 -10.04 -9.65 -7.93
C LEU A 210 -9.22 -8.53 -8.56
N ASP A 211 -9.85 -7.40 -8.84
CA ASP A 211 -9.13 -6.20 -9.25
C ASP A 211 -8.42 -5.60 -8.05
N ASP A 212 -7.16 -5.17 -8.21
CA ASP A 212 -6.44 -4.49 -7.15
C ASP A 212 -7.04 -3.09 -6.96
N PRO A 213 -7.63 -2.78 -5.79
CA PRO A 213 -8.31 -1.51 -5.57
C PRO A 213 -7.33 -0.34 -5.34
N SER A 214 -6.02 -0.60 -5.36
CA SER A 214 -4.97 0.41 -5.22
C SER A 214 -4.27 0.71 -6.55
N ASP A 215 -4.32 -0.22 -7.50
CA ASP A 215 -3.61 -0.11 -8.77
C ASP A 215 -4.35 -0.87 -9.89
N PHE A 216 -5.01 -0.13 -10.79
CA PHE A 216 -5.72 -0.67 -11.95
C PHE A 216 -4.84 -1.52 -12.89
N ARG A 217 -3.52 -1.52 -12.69
CA ARG A 217 -2.56 -2.31 -13.46
C ARG A 217 -2.46 -3.77 -13.00
N ALA A 218 -2.99 -4.11 -11.83
CA ALA A 218 -2.86 -5.43 -11.23
C ALA A 218 -4.21 -6.14 -11.04
N VAL A 219 -4.12 -7.45 -10.92
CA VAL A 219 -5.16 -8.34 -10.42
C VAL A 219 -4.57 -9.21 -9.32
N MET A 220 -5.40 -9.66 -8.41
CA MET A 220 -4.95 -10.38 -7.22
C MET A 220 -5.80 -11.62 -6.95
N THR A 221 -5.22 -12.63 -6.31
CA THR A 221 -5.93 -13.84 -5.90
C THR A 221 -5.47 -14.28 -4.52
N GLN A 222 -6.38 -14.82 -3.71
CA GLN A 222 -6.04 -15.46 -2.44
C GLN A 222 -5.53 -16.90 -2.63
N ARG A 223 -5.63 -17.42 -3.85
CA ARG A 223 -5.25 -18.80 -4.16
C ARG A 223 -3.74 -18.93 -4.20
N ARG A 224 -3.24 -20.02 -3.62
CA ARG A 224 -1.86 -20.48 -3.83
C ARG A 224 -1.71 -21.04 -5.25
N ILE A 225 -0.64 -20.61 -5.94
CA ILE A 225 -0.26 -21.15 -7.25
C ILE A 225 0.90 -22.12 -7.07
N LEU A 226 0.72 -23.36 -7.52
CA LEU A 226 1.73 -24.39 -7.37
C LEU A 226 2.90 -24.17 -8.35
N PRO A 227 4.14 -24.56 -7.99
CA PRO A 227 5.31 -24.39 -8.86
C PRO A 227 5.13 -24.90 -10.30
N GLN A 228 4.41 -26.01 -10.46
CA GLN A 228 4.17 -26.67 -11.75
C GLN A 228 3.28 -25.84 -12.69
N GLN A 229 2.56 -24.85 -12.16
CA GLN A 229 1.68 -23.97 -12.91
C GLN A 229 2.36 -22.64 -13.28
N ILE A 230 3.63 -22.49 -12.94
CA ILE A 230 4.39 -21.25 -13.09
C ILE A 230 5.50 -21.45 -14.12
N GLU A 231 5.61 -20.50 -15.03
CA GLU A 231 6.73 -20.40 -15.96
C GLU A 231 7.58 -19.18 -15.63
N ILE A 232 8.85 -19.21 -16.01
CA ILE A 232 9.79 -18.11 -15.84
C ILE A 232 10.36 -17.68 -17.19
N TRP A 233 10.55 -16.37 -17.32
CA TRP A 233 11.19 -15.76 -18.48
C TRP A 233 12.64 -16.21 -18.58
N ARG A 234 12.99 -16.79 -19.74
CA ARG A 234 14.31 -17.33 -20.04
C ARG A 234 14.74 -16.95 -21.47
N ALA A 235 14.28 -15.81 -21.95
CA ALA A 235 14.64 -15.34 -23.27
C ALA A 235 16.14 -14.97 -23.32
N PRO A 236 16.78 -15.06 -24.50
CA PRO A 236 18.09 -14.48 -24.77
C PRO A 236 18.18 -12.99 -24.38
N SER A 237 19.39 -12.48 -24.11
CA SER A 237 19.60 -11.12 -23.58
C SER A 237 19.16 -9.99 -24.53
N ASP A 238 19.12 -10.27 -25.83
CA ASP A 238 18.64 -9.38 -26.88
C ASP A 238 17.11 -9.32 -26.97
N VAL A 239 16.40 -10.25 -26.32
CA VAL A 239 14.94 -10.31 -26.30
C VAL A 239 14.41 -9.59 -25.07
N LEU A 240 13.64 -8.52 -25.31
CA LEU A 240 13.19 -7.62 -24.25
C LEU A 240 11.80 -8.01 -23.75
N PHE A 241 11.65 -8.21 -22.43
CA PHE A 241 10.35 -8.47 -21.80
C PHE A 241 9.30 -7.37 -22.09
N THR A 242 9.73 -6.16 -22.45
CA THR A 242 8.83 -5.04 -22.75
C THR A 242 8.07 -5.21 -24.09
N ASN A 243 8.56 -6.04 -25.02
CA ASN A 243 7.89 -6.33 -26.29
C ASN A 243 6.74 -7.34 -26.10
N ALA A 244 5.59 -7.08 -26.73
CA ALA A 244 4.40 -7.92 -26.56
C ALA A 244 4.50 -9.27 -27.28
N ASP A 245 5.09 -9.30 -28.48
CA ASP A 245 5.27 -10.52 -29.27
C ASP A 245 6.28 -11.45 -28.60
N ASP A 246 7.37 -10.89 -28.07
CA ASP A 246 8.36 -11.64 -27.30
C ASP A 246 7.76 -12.26 -26.05
N ARG A 247 6.88 -11.53 -25.35
CA ARG A 247 6.14 -12.08 -24.19
C ARG A 247 5.20 -13.23 -24.58
N ALA A 248 4.61 -13.18 -25.76
CA ALA A 248 3.70 -14.21 -26.25
C ALA A 248 4.44 -15.47 -26.75
N ALA A 249 5.67 -15.32 -27.23
CA ALA A 249 6.46 -16.41 -27.80
C ALA A 249 6.80 -17.48 -26.75
N ALA A 250 6.27 -18.70 -26.92
CA ALA A 250 6.44 -19.79 -25.95
C ALA A 250 7.91 -20.17 -25.71
N GLY A 251 8.79 -20.05 -26.71
CA GLY A 251 10.22 -20.36 -26.59
C GLY A 251 10.99 -19.47 -25.60
N ASN A 252 10.43 -18.30 -25.25
CA ASN A 252 11.02 -17.38 -24.28
C ASN A 252 10.70 -17.73 -22.82
N TRP A 253 9.95 -18.81 -22.60
CA TRP A 253 9.49 -19.23 -21.28
C TRP A 253 9.88 -20.67 -21.01
N MET A 254 10.11 -20.96 -19.74
CA MET A 254 10.36 -22.32 -19.29
C MET A 254 9.57 -22.63 -18.01
N PRO A 255 9.20 -23.89 -17.76
CA PRO A 255 8.65 -24.28 -16.47
C PRO A 255 9.59 -23.88 -15.33
N LEU A 256 9.05 -23.21 -14.31
CA LEU A 256 9.85 -22.69 -13.20
C LEU A 256 10.58 -23.83 -12.45
N THR A 257 9.98 -25.00 -12.37
CA THR A 257 10.57 -26.19 -11.74
C THR A 257 11.88 -26.63 -12.39
N GLN A 258 12.07 -26.34 -13.67
CA GLN A 258 13.25 -26.69 -14.46
C GLN A 258 14.34 -25.60 -14.45
N TRP A 259 14.05 -24.43 -13.88
CA TRP A 259 14.98 -23.30 -13.87
C TRP A 259 16.10 -23.48 -12.84
N SER A 260 17.34 -23.59 -13.32
CA SER A 260 18.57 -23.75 -12.50
C SER A 260 19.02 -22.45 -11.87
#